data_AF-A0A345DCX0-F1
#
_entry.id   AF-A0A345DCX0-F1
#
_cell.length_a   1.000
_cell.length_b   1.000
_cell.length_c   1.000
_cell.angle_alpha   90.00
_cell.angle_beta   90.00
_cell.angle_gamma   90.00
#
_symmetry.space_group_name_H-M   'P 1'
#
loop_
_entity.id
_entity.type
_entity.pdbx_description
1 polymer ?
#
loop_
_entity_poly.entity_id
_entity_poly.type
_entity_poly.pdbx_seq_one_letter_code
_entity_poly.pdbx_strand_id
1 'polypeptide(L)'
;MPIITSKIAPDSVVYTDCCRSYNALDVSGFYHERINHSRLFATGKNHINGVENFWNQAKRVLRKYNEINQKTFPLFLKEGEFRFNYGTPKNQFKILKSWTGI
;
A
#
# COMPACT_ATOMS: atom_id res chain seq x y z
N MET A 1 -10.34 -16.12 -8.78
CA MET A 1 -9.83 -14.90 -8.10
C MET A 1 -10.96 -13.92 -7.76
N PRO A 2 -12.01 -14.34 -7.02
CA PRO A 2 -13.22 -13.54 -6.87
C PRO A 2 -13.00 -12.21 -6.15
N ILE A 3 -12.10 -12.17 -5.17
CA ILE A 3 -11.80 -10.94 -4.42
C ILE A 3 -11.17 -9.89 -5.33
N ILE A 4 -10.16 -10.27 -6.11
CA ILE A 4 -9.42 -9.31 -6.94
C ILE A 4 -10.31 -8.77 -8.06
N THR A 5 -11.06 -9.63 -8.75
CA THR A 5 -12.00 -9.19 -9.79
C THR A 5 -13.17 -8.37 -9.24
N SER A 6 -13.54 -8.53 -7.96
CA SER A 6 -14.57 -7.69 -7.32
C SER A 6 -14.06 -6.32 -6.86
N LYS A 7 -12.75 -6.16 -6.71
CA LYS A 7 -12.13 -4.96 -6.11
C LYS A 7 -11.36 -4.11 -7.12
N ILE A 8 -10.93 -4.69 -8.22
CA ILE A 8 -10.14 -4.04 -9.26
C ILE A 8 -10.96 -3.99 -10.54
N ALA A 9 -10.99 -2.82 -11.18
CA ALA A 9 -11.68 -2.65 -12.45
C ALA A 9 -11.03 -3.50 -13.56
N PRO A 10 -11.81 -4.12 -14.46
CA PRO A 10 -11.28 -4.79 -15.65
C PRO A 10 -10.31 -3.89 -16.43
N ASP A 11 -9.36 -4.50 -17.14
CA ASP A 11 -8.32 -3.83 -17.94
C ASP A 11 -7.36 -2.93 -17.13
N SER A 12 -7.42 -2.94 -15.80
CA SER A 12 -6.43 -2.24 -14.97
C SER A 12 -5.04 -2.84 -15.14
N VAL A 13 -4.02 -2.00 -14.97
CA VAL A 13 -2.63 -2.44 -14.82
C VAL A 13 -2.40 -2.91 -13.38
N VAL A 14 -2.04 -4.18 -13.22
CA VAL A 14 -1.78 -4.80 -11.92
C VAL A 14 -0.30 -5.12 -11.80
N TYR A 15 0.34 -4.60 -10.74
CA TYR A 15 1.75 -4.86 -10.45
C TYR A 15 1.87 -5.87 -9.30
N THR A 16 2.57 -6.98 -9.50
CA THR A 16 2.87 -7.95 -8.41
C THR A 16 4.32 -8.44 -8.43
N ASP A 17 4.71 -9.15 -7.38
CA ASP A 17 5.92 -9.95 -7.38
C ASP A 17 5.77 -11.19 -8.30
N CYS A 18 6.83 -12.00 -8.41
CA CYS A 18 6.81 -13.23 -9.21
C CYS A 18 6.20 -14.44 -8.49
N CYS A 19 5.41 -14.27 -7.42
CA CYS A 19 4.78 -15.39 -6.74
C CYS A 19 3.81 -16.12 -7.68
N ARG A 20 3.86 -17.46 -7.68
CA ARG A 20 3.06 -18.32 -8.58
C ARG A 20 1.55 -18.18 -8.36
N SER A 21 1.12 -17.78 -7.17
CA SER A 21 -0.30 -17.53 -6.87
C SER A 21 -0.90 -16.42 -7.75
N TYR A 22 -0.08 -15.51 -8.28
CA TYR A 22 -0.50 -14.44 -9.17
C TYR A 22 -0.60 -14.85 -10.64
N ASN A 23 -0.27 -16.10 -11.02
CA ASN A 23 -0.38 -16.58 -12.41
C ASN A 23 -1.79 -16.48 -12.98
N ALA A 24 -2.82 -16.57 -12.14
CA ALA A 24 -4.19 -16.38 -12.59
C ALA A 24 -4.43 -14.97 -13.16
N LEU A 25 -3.65 -13.94 -12.77
CA LEU A 25 -3.81 -12.58 -13.27
C LEU A 25 -3.50 -12.46 -14.77
N ASP A 26 -2.58 -13.28 -15.29
CA ASP A 26 -2.19 -13.28 -16.71
C ASP A 26 -3.37 -13.61 -17.65
N VAL A 27 -4.40 -14.29 -17.14
CA VAL A 27 -5.58 -14.74 -17.89
C VAL A 27 -6.89 -14.12 -17.37
N SER A 28 -6.82 -13.14 -16.47
CA SER A 28 -7.99 -12.57 -15.78
C SER A 28 -8.46 -11.22 -16.34
N GLY A 29 -8.04 -10.83 -17.56
CA GLY A 29 -8.43 -9.54 -18.15
C GLY A 29 -7.78 -8.33 -17.47
N PHE A 30 -6.58 -8.51 -16.92
CA PHE A 30 -5.74 -7.45 -16.38
C PHE A 30 -4.46 -7.34 -17.20
N TYR A 31 -3.90 -6.13 -17.31
CA TYR A 31 -2.54 -5.98 -17.79
C TYR A 31 -1.59 -6.23 -16.62
N HIS A 32 -0.93 -7.39 -16.60
CA HIS A 32 -0.17 -7.86 -15.46
C HIS A 32 1.33 -7.61 -15.62
N GLU A 33 1.87 -6.77 -14.75
CA GLU A 33 3.29 -6.42 -14.68
C GLU A 33 3.96 -7.08 -13.48
N ARG A 34 5.04 -7.81 -13.71
CA ARG A 34 5.74 -8.58 -12.67
C ARG A 34 7.10 -8.00 -12.36
N ILE A 35 7.39 -7.84 -11.07
CA ILE A 35 8.72 -7.41 -10.61
C ILE A 35 9.40 -8.58 -9.92
N ASN A 36 10.53 -8.97 -10.48
CA ASN A 36 11.35 -10.00 -9.88
C ASN A 36 12.30 -9.40 -8.85
N HIS A 37 11.91 -9.40 -7.57
CA HIS A 37 12.74 -8.91 -6.46
C HIS A 37 14.10 -9.62 -6.31
N SER A 38 14.31 -10.78 -6.93
CA SER A 38 15.63 -11.45 -6.94
C SER A 38 16.59 -10.89 -7.99
N ARG A 39 16.11 -10.09 -8.96
CA ARG A 39 16.90 -9.55 -10.07
C ARG A 39 16.84 -8.03 -10.20
N LEU A 40 15.67 -7.45 -9.96
CA LEU A 40 15.42 -6.01 -10.08
C LEU A 40 14.52 -5.57 -8.93
N PHE A 41 14.99 -4.59 -8.16
CA PHE A 41 14.21 -4.02 -7.07
C PHE A 41 13.12 -3.07 -7.57
N ALA A 42 13.30 -2.42 -8.71
CA ALA A 42 12.27 -1.60 -9.35
C ALA A 42 12.55 -1.45 -10.85
N THR A 43 11.49 -1.22 -11.63
CA THR A 43 11.57 -0.77 -13.02
C THR A 43 10.77 0.53 -13.13
N GLY A 44 11.43 1.66 -13.42
CA GLY A 44 10.75 2.97 -13.50
C GLY A 44 10.08 3.40 -12.18
N LYS A 45 8.80 3.81 -12.24
CA LYS A 45 7.99 4.20 -11.07
C LYS A 45 7.31 3.01 -10.38
N ASN A 46 7.74 1.78 -10.60
CA ASN A 46 7.02 0.65 -10.03
C ASN A 46 7.10 0.62 -8.49
N HIS A 47 5.95 0.79 -7.85
CA HIS A 47 5.81 1.12 -6.43
C HIS A 47 5.66 -0.08 -5.48
N ILE A 48 5.93 -1.31 -5.92
CA ILE A 48 5.75 -2.51 -5.08
C ILE A 48 6.57 -2.38 -3.78
N ASN A 49 7.83 -1.94 -3.87
CA ASN A 49 8.66 -1.66 -2.69
C ASN A 49 8.06 -0.58 -1.78
N GLY A 50 7.39 0.42 -2.37
CA GLY A 50 6.71 1.48 -1.62
C GLY A 50 5.54 0.92 -0.80
N VAL A 51 4.75 0.04 -1.41
CA VAL A 51 3.64 -0.65 -0.74
C VAL A 51 4.16 -1.58 0.36
N GLU A 52 5.21 -2.35 0.09
CA GLU A 52 5.85 -3.21 1.10
C GLU A 52 6.41 -2.40 2.28
N ASN A 53 7.11 -1.30 1.99
CA ASN A 53 7.65 -0.40 3.01
C ASN A 53 6.53 0.23 3.85
N PHE A 54 5.46 0.69 3.20
CA PHE A 54 4.27 1.21 3.88
C PHE A 54 3.72 0.18 4.86
N TRP A 55 3.47 -1.04 4.41
CA TRP A 55 2.92 -2.09 5.27
C TRP A 55 3.88 -2.50 6.40
N ASN A 56 5.20 -2.50 6.15
CA ASN A 56 6.18 -2.78 7.20
C ASN A 56 6.15 -1.72 8.31
N GLN A 57 6.09 -0.43 7.94
CA GLN A 57 5.98 0.66 8.91
C GLN A 57 4.63 0.67 9.62
N ALA A 58 3.53 0.53 8.87
CA ALA A 58 2.17 0.49 9.41
C ALA A 58 2.03 -0.66 10.42
N LYS A 59 2.42 -1.90 10.05
CA LYS A 59 2.39 -3.04 10.99
C LYS A 59 3.20 -2.78 12.25
N ARG A 60 4.39 -2.16 12.15
CA ARG A 60 5.23 -1.85 13.32
C ARG A 60 4.54 -0.87 14.28
N VAL A 61 3.83 0.12 13.75
CA VAL A 61 3.04 1.06 14.55
C VAL A 61 1.81 0.37 15.14
N LEU A 62 1.06 -0.36 14.32
CA LEU A 62 -0.21 -0.98 14.72
C LEU A 62 -0.04 -2.12 15.73
N ARG A 63 1.11 -2.82 15.74
CA ARG A 63 1.45 -3.84 16.75
C ARG A 63 1.57 -3.29 18.17
N LYS A 64 1.72 -1.97 18.34
CA LYS A 64 1.77 -1.34 19.67
C LYS A 64 0.40 -1.20 20.30
N TYR A 65 -0.67 -1.38 19.53
CA TYR A 65 -2.03 -1.41 20.03
C TYR A 65 -2.38 -2.87 20.32
N ASN A 66 -2.92 -3.16 21.51
CA ASN A 66 -3.29 -4.52 21.89
C ASN A 66 -4.37 -5.07 20.94
N GLU A 67 -5.44 -4.29 20.75
CA GLU A 67 -6.53 -4.60 19.84
C GLU A 67 -6.99 -3.32 19.14
N ILE A 68 -7.32 -3.43 17.87
CA ILE A 68 -7.90 -2.34 17.08
C ILE A 68 -9.28 -2.82 16.63
N ASN A 69 -10.31 -2.08 17.00
CA ASN A 69 -11.67 -2.38 16.55
C ASN A 69 -11.73 -2.31 15.00
N GLN A 70 -12.33 -3.33 14.38
CA GLN A 70 -12.46 -3.42 12.93
C GLN A 70 -13.13 -2.17 12.31
N LYS A 71 -14.09 -1.56 13.01
CA LYS A 71 -14.77 -0.34 12.55
C LYS A 71 -13.84 0.86 12.48
N THR A 72 -12.85 0.94 13.37
CA THR A 72 -11.89 2.05 13.44
C THR A 72 -10.62 1.79 12.66
N PHE A 73 -10.32 0.52 12.32
CA PHE A 73 -9.12 0.13 11.59
C PHE A 73 -8.81 0.96 10.33
N PRO A 74 -9.79 1.37 9.50
CA PRO A 74 -9.53 2.26 8.37
C PRO A 74 -8.92 3.62 8.77
N LEU A 75 -9.30 4.18 9.92
CA LEU A 75 -8.75 5.44 10.42
C LEU A 75 -7.27 5.30 10.82
N PHE A 76 -6.91 4.17 11.42
CA PHE A 76 -5.52 3.85 11.75
C PHE A 76 -4.65 3.70 10.49
N LEU A 77 -5.21 3.10 9.42
CA LEU A 77 -4.52 3.04 8.13
C LEU A 77 -4.35 4.44 7.52
N LYS A 78 -5.36 5.32 7.64
CA LYS A 78 -5.25 6.72 7.20
C LYS A 78 -4.21 7.52 7.96
N GLU A 79 -4.11 7.30 9.27
CA GLU A 79 -3.02 7.89 10.06
C GLU A 79 -1.65 7.36 9.62
N GLY A 80 -1.53 6.04 9.38
CA GLY A 80 -0.32 5.43 8.84
C GLY A 80 0.07 6.00 7.48
N GLU A 81 -0.89 6.19 6.58
CA GLU A 81 -0.71 6.81 5.26
C GLU A 81 -0.17 8.23 5.39
N PHE A 82 -0.80 9.03 6.26
CA PHE A 82 -0.36 10.39 6.56
C PHE A 82 1.09 10.41 7.06
N ARG A 83 1.41 9.59 8.06
CA ARG A 83 2.77 9.53 8.61
C ARG A 83 3.81 9.10 7.57
N PHE A 84 3.45 8.13 6.72
CA PHE A 84 4.33 7.61 5.66
C PHE A 84 4.62 8.67 4.59
N ASN A 85 3.62 9.43 4.16
CA ASN A 85 3.75 10.41 3.07
C ASN A 85 4.40 11.74 3.49
N TYR A 86 4.24 12.16 4.74
CA TYR A 86 4.64 13.50 5.19
C TYR A 86 5.91 13.54 6.06
N GLY A 87 6.57 12.39 6.23
CA GLY A 87 7.94 12.32 6.76
C GLY A 87 8.03 12.66 8.25
N THR A 88 8.84 13.66 8.60
CA THR A 88 9.17 13.95 10.02
C THR A 88 7.99 14.53 10.80
N PRO A 89 7.95 14.35 12.14
CA PRO A 89 6.90 14.95 12.99
C PRO A 89 6.77 16.47 12.81
N LYS A 90 7.88 17.18 12.55
CA LYS A 90 7.88 18.63 12.29
C LYS A 90 7.13 18.97 11.00
N ASN A 91 7.34 18.19 9.94
CA ASN A 91 6.63 18.38 8.67
C ASN A 91 5.16 18.01 8.79
N GLN A 92 4.86 16.87 9.44
CA GLN A 92 3.50 16.45 9.74
C GLN A 92 2.73 17.55 10.50
N PHE A 93 3.33 18.11 11.54
CA PHE A 93 2.74 19.20 12.32
C PHE A 93 2.49 20.45 11.47
N LYS A 94 3.44 20.83 10.61
CA LYS A 94 3.28 21.95 9.67
C LYS A 94 2.09 21.74 8.73
N ILE A 95 1.92 20.52 8.21
CA ILE A 95 0.80 20.18 7.32
C ILE A 95 -0.53 20.23 8.07
N LEU A 96 -0.58 19.64 9.27
CA LEU A 96 -1.79 19.67 10.09
C LEU A 96 -2.22 21.11 10.40
N LYS A 97 -1.29 21.98 10.81
CA LYS A 97 -1.58 23.41 10.99
C LYS A 97 -2.18 24.07 9.76
N SER A 98 -1.57 23.82 8.60
CA SER A 98 -2.06 24.34 7.33
C SER A 98 -3.48 23.87 6.99
N TRP A 99 -3.84 22.63 7.32
CA TRP A 99 -5.17 22.07 7.04
C TRP A 99 -6.23 22.55 8.04
N THR A 100 -5.85 22.78 9.29
CA THR A 100 -6.77 23.24 10.34
C THR A 100 -6.94 24.75 10.36
N GLY A 101 -6.14 25.51 9.61
CA GLY A 101 -6.18 26.97 9.58
C GLY A 101 -5.68 27.64 10.88
N ILE A 102 -4.76 26.98 11.59
CA ILE A 102 -4.15 27.45 12.86
C ILE A 102 -2.70 27.88 12.62
#